data_AF-A0A2D0K4M2-F1
#
_entry.id   AF-A0A2D0K4M2-F1
#
_cell.length_a   1.000
_cell.length_b   1.000
_cell.length_c   1.000
_cell.angle_alpha   90.00
_cell.angle_beta   90.00
_cell.angle_gamma   90.00
#
_symmetry.space_group_name_H-M   'P 1'
#
loop_
_entity.id
_entity.type
_entity.pdbx_description
1 polymer ?
#
loop_
_entity_poly.entity_id
_entity_poly.type
_entity_poly.pdbx_seq_one_letter_code
_entity_poly.pdbx_strand_id
1 'polypeptide(L)' 'MLKHQHKRYQPVTITLPDGTSVQIIADRRCAIFYDFPPEVRIEQVDNHQKAENGSSFLTRKPD' A
#
# COMPACT_ATOMS: atom_id res chain seq x y z
N MET A 1 -3.01 -16.28 -7.75
CA MET A 1 -1.99 -16.02 -6.72
C MET A 1 -0.97 -14.99 -7.21
N LEU A 2 -0.96 -13.81 -6.61
CA LEU A 2 -0.10 -12.68 -6.96
C LEU A 2 1.18 -12.72 -6.10
N LYS A 3 2.34 -12.53 -6.73
CA LYS A 3 3.65 -12.61 -6.07
C LYS A 3 4.27 -11.23 -5.99
N HIS A 4 4.69 -10.80 -4.79
CA HIS A 4 5.35 -9.52 -4.60
C HIS A 4 6.57 -9.64 -3.66
N GLN A 5 7.66 -8.94 -3.98
CA GLN A 5 8.82 -8.85 -3.09
C GLN A 5 8.81 -7.51 -2.37
N HIS A 6 8.69 -7.56 -1.04
CA HIS A 6 8.78 -6.38 -0.19
C HIS A 6 10.23 -6.02 0.10
N LYS A 7 10.56 -4.73 -0.01
CA LYS A 7 11.81 -4.18 0.51
C LYS A 7 11.60 -3.73 1.96
N ARG A 8 12.68 -3.78 2.75
CA ARG A 8 12.66 -3.39 4.15
C ARG A 8 12.19 -1.94 4.31
N TYR A 9 11.18 -1.72 5.13
CA TYR A 9 10.54 -0.43 5.41
C TYR A 9 10.00 0.33 4.19
N GLN A 10 9.86 -0.34 3.04
CA GLN A 10 9.21 0.26 1.88
C GLN A 10 7.71 -0.06 1.90
N PRO A 11 6.82 0.95 2.00
CA PRO A 11 5.38 0.71 1.93
C PRO A 11 4.96 0.27 0.53
N VAL A 12 4.05 -0.69 0.51
CA VAL A 12 3.38 -1.16 -0.70
C VAL A 12 1.89 -0.93 -0.54
N THR A 13 1.28 -0.27 -1.51
CA THR A 13 -0.17 -0.02 -1.55
C THR A 13 -0.86 -1.16 -2.28
N ILE A 14 -1.91 -1.69 -1.68
CA ILE A 14 -2.78 -2.70 -2.26
C ILE A 14 -4.16 -2.08 -2.41
N THR A 15 -4.63 -2.01 -3.64
CA THR A 15 -5.96 -1.49 -3.98
C THR A 15 -6.88 -2.65 -4.28
N LEU A 16 -7.92 -2.79 -3.46
CA LEU A 16 -8.97 -3.78 -3.58
C LEU A 16 -9.99 -3.36 -4.64
N PRO A 17 -10.79 -4.30 -5.19
CA PRO A 17 -11.78 -4.02 -6.24
C PRO A 17 -12.91 -3.09 -5.80
N ASP A 18 -13.15 -2.94 -4.50
CA ASP A 18 -14.10 -1.98 -3.92
C ASP A 18 -13.54 -0.54 -3.87
N GLY A 19 -12.30 -0.33 -4.33
CA GLY A 19 -11.60 0.94 -4.28
C GLY A 19 -10.88 1.20 -2.95
N THR A 20 -10.96 0.28 -1.99
CA THR A 20 -10.27 0.41 -0.71
C THR A 20 -8.76 0.19 -0.89
N SER A 21 -7.96 1.14 -0.42
CA SER A 21 -6.49 1.03 -0.46
C SER A 21 -5.92 0.76 0.93
N VAL A 22 -5.06 -0.25 1.03
CA VAL A 22 -4.35 -0.65 2.25
C VAL A 22 -2.85 -0.55 2.03
N GLN A 23 -2.09 -0.18 3.05
CA GLN A 23 -0.63 -0.17 2.99
C GLN A 23 -0.04 -1.30 3.83
N ILE A 24 0.93 -2.01 3.26
CA ILE A 24 1.71 -3.04 3.95
C ILE A 24 3.17 -2.58 4.03
N ILE A 25 3.72 -2.61 5.24
CA ILE A 25 5.11 -2.30 5.52
C ILE A 25 5.73 -3.53 6.18
N ALA A 26 6.82 -4.03 5.62
CA ALA A 26 7.60 -5.11 6.21
C ALA A 26 8.86 -4.56 6.89
N ASP A 27 9.16 -5.06 8.08
CA ASP A 27 10.35 -4.72 8.86
C ASP A 27 11.66 -5.31 8.29
N ARG A 28 11.52 -6.29 7.40
CA ARG A 28 12.60 -7.02 6.72
C ARG A 28 12.28 -7.24 5.25
N ARG A 29 13.30 -7.54 4.44
CA ARG A 29 13.10 -7.94 3.05
C ARG A 29 12.51 -9.36 3.01
N CYS A 30 11.34 -9.51 2.42
CA CYS A 30 10.65 -10.79 2.32
C CYS A 30 9.89 -10.93 1.00
N ALA A 31 9.68 -12.16 0.56
CA ALA A 31 8.72 -12.47 -0.49
C ALA A 31 7.36 -12.71 0.17
N ILE A 32 6.33 -11.99 -0.27
CA ILE A 32 4.96 -12.16 0.19
C ILE A 32 4.12 -12.67 -0.98
N PHE A 33 3.32 -13.69 -0.69
CA PHE A 33 2.40 -14.31 -1.63
C PHE A 33 0.99 -13.95 -1.21
N TYR A 34 0.24 -13.34 -2.12
CA TYR A 34 -1.13 -12.96 -1.87
C TYR A 34 -2.08 -13.85 -2.67
N ASP A 35 -3.15 -14.26 -2.01
CA ASP A 35 -4.28 -14.88 -2.66
C ASP A 35 -5.39 -13.84 -2.83
N PHE A 36 -5.27 -13.06 -3.89
CA PHE A 36 -6.23 -12.02 -4.25
C PHE A 36 -6.95 -12.34 -5.55
N PRO A 37 -8.18 -11.82 -5.73
CA PRO A 37 -8.87 -11.85 -7.01
C PRO A 37 -8.12 -10.97 -8.04
N PRO A 38 -8.29 -11.23 -9.35
CA PRO A 38 -7.46 -10.65 -10.41
C PRO A 38 -7.57 -9.13 -10.55
N GLU A 39 -8.60 -8.51 -9.99
CA GLU A 39 -8.84 -7.06 -10.01
C GLU A 39 -7.95 -6.28 -9.03
N VAL A 40 -7.31 -6.97 -8.08
CA VAL A 40 -6.45 -6.33 -7.08
C VAL A 40 -5.17 -5.82 -7.71
N ARG A 41 -4.83 -4.55 -7.42
CA ARG A 41 -3.61 -3.89 -7.87
C ARG A 41 -2.64 -3.70 -6.73
N ILE A 42 -1.35 -3.92 -6.99
CA ILE A 42 -0.27 -3.70 -6.04
C ILE A 42 0.69 -2.68 -6.62
N GLU A 43 0.89 -1.58 -5.90
CA GLU A 43 1.77 -0.49 -6.31
C GLU A 43 2.86 -0.28 -5.24
N GLN A 44 4.12 -0.22 -5.68
CA GLN A 44 5.21 0.16 -4.80
C GLN A 44 5.21 1.68 -4.70
N VAL A 45 5.10 2.20 -3.47
CA VAL A 45 5.32 3.62 -3.25
C VAL A 45 6.83 3.82 -3.26
N ASP A 46 7.36 4.27 -4.38
CA ASP A 46 8.71 4.79 -4.43
C ASP A 46 8.68 6.20 -3.83
N ASN A 47 9.46 6.42 -2.77
CA ASN A 47 9.45 7.69 -2.02
C ASN A 47 10.01 8.89 -2.83
N HIS A 48 10.21 8.74 -4.14
CA HIS A 48 10.60 9.82 -5.03
C HIS A 48 9.44 10.76 -5.40
N GLN A 49 8.18 10.44 -5.03
CA GLN A 49 7.03 11.33 -5.24
C GLN A 49 6.11 11.35 -4.01
N LYS A 50 6.57 11.96 -2.91
CA LYS A 50 5.68 12.47 -1.87
C LYS A 50 6.24 13.73 -1.22
N ALA A 51 6.59 14.70 -2.06
CA ALA A 51 6.25 16.09 -1.79
C ALA A 51 5.06 16.40 -2.71
N GLU A 52 4.02 16.99 -2.14
CA GLU A 52 2.75 17.36 -2.77
C GLU A 52 1.72 16.24 -3.09
N ASN A 53 0.56 16.46 -2.46
CA ASN A 53 -0.79 16.01 -2.81
C ASN A 53 -1.28 14.69 -2.20
N GLY A 54 -2.24 14.85 -1.27
CA GLY A 54 -3.16 13.79 -0.88
C GLY A 54 -3.12 13.36 0.59
N SER A 55 -2.72 14.23 1.53
CA SER A 55 -3.08 14.05 2.94
C SER A 55 -4.48 14.61 3.20
N SER A 56 -5.52 13.97 2.66
CA SER A 56 -6.86 14.03 3.24
C SER A 56 -7.01 12.91 4.26
N PHE A 57 -6.13 12.90 5.27
CA PHE A 57 -6.40 12.19 6.50
C PHE A 57 -7.53 12.93 7.22
N LEU A 58 -8.62 12.21 7.44
CA LEU A 58 -9.79 12.61 8.20
C LEU A 58 -9.39 13.26 9.54
N THR A 59 -9.46 14.59 9.61
CA THR A 59 -9.50 15.31 10.88
C THR A 59 -10.87 15.09 11.51
N ARG A 60 -10.96 14.11 12.42
CA ARG A 60 -12.04 14.08 13.40
C ARG A 60 -11.89 15.31 14.30
N LYS A 61 -12.88 16.20 14.27
CA LYS A 61 -13.03 17.31 15.24
C LYS A 61 -13.12 16.76 16.67
N PRO A 62 -12.49 17.42 17.66
CA PRO A 62 -13.06 17.54 18.98
C PRO A 62 -13.72 18.92 19.15
N ASP A 63 -14.75 18.93 19.99
CA ASP A 63 -15.53 20.08 20.48
C ASP A 63 -14.64 21.12 21.19
#